data_AF-A0A960MNL2-F1
#
_entry.id   AF-A0A960MNL2-F1
#
_cell.length_a   1.000
_cell.length_b   1.000
_cell.length_c   1.000
_cell.angle_alpha   90.00
_cell.angle_beta   90.00
_cell.angle_gamma   90.00
#
_symmetry.space_group_name_H-M   'P 1'
#
loop_
_entity.id
_entity.type
_entity.pdbx_description
1 polymer ?
#
loop_
_entity_poly.entity_id
_entity_poly.type
_entity_poly.pdbx_seq_one_letter_code
_entity_poly.pdbx_strand_id
1 'polypeptide(L)'
;MDAIVLSRIQFALTAGFHYLFPPLSIGLSLIIVIMEGIYLKTKDPKHRKLTMFWTRIFALSFALGVATGLVQLFAFGNNWSFFSRFVGNVFGSALAAEGVFAFFLEAGFIGLMLFGWNRV
;
A
#
# COMPACT_ATOMS: atom_id res chain seq x y z
N MET A 1 13.71 26.84 15.33
CA MET A 1 12.65 26.63 14.32
C MET A 1 11.31 26.69 15.01
N ASP A 2 10.28 27.22 14.36
CA ASP A 2 8.92 27.23 14.92
C ASP A 2 8.21 25.87 14.73
N ALA A 3 7.09 25.68 15.43
CA ALA A 3 6.33 24.44 15.38
C ALA A 3 5.70 24.15 14.00
N ILE A 4 5.36 25.19 13.24
CA ILE A 4 4.72 25.06 11.92
C ILE A 4 5.71 24.52 10.90
N VAL A 5 6.92 25.06 10.86
CA VAL A 5 8.02 24.60 10.00
C VAL A 5 8.39 23.17 10.34
N LEU A 6 8.52 22.83 11.63
CA LEU A 6 8.79 21.46 12.05
C LEU A 6 7.68 20.49 11.61
N SER A 7 6.41 20.88 11.76
CA SER A 7 5.26 20.06 11.34
C SER A 7 5.25 19.83 9.82
N ARG A 8 5.61 20.85 9.03
CA ARG A 8 5.75 20.73 7.57
C ARG A 8 6.88 19.79 7.16
N ILE A 9 8.06 19.92 7.78
CA ILE A 9 9.21 19.05 7.51
C ILE A 9 8.87 17.60 7.88
N GLN A 10 8.29 17.38 9.07
CA GLN A 10 7.88 16.05 9.49
C GLN A 10 6.89 15.43 8.50
N PHE A 11 5.84 16.17 8.11
CA PHE A 11 4.85 15.66 7.16
C PHE A 11 5.46 15.41 5.77
N ALA A 12 6.35 16.26 5.29
CA ALA A 12 7.05 16.09 4.02
C ALA A 12 7.93 14.82 4.02
N LEU A 13 8.64 14.55 5.12
CA LEU A 13 9.44 13.33 5.25
C LEU A 13 8.56 12.08 5.33
N THR A 14 7.49 12.11 6.13
CA THR A 14 6.55 11.00 6.25
C THR A 14 5.89 10.69 4.89
N ALA A 15 5.33 11.71 4.23
CA ALA A 15 4.66 11.54 2.95
C ALA A 15 5.63 11.14 1.83
N GLY A 16 6.80 11.78 1.77
CA GLY A 16 7.82 11.46 0.76
C GLY A 16 8.35 10.04 0.90
N PHE A 17 8.59 9.57 2.13
CA PHE A 17 9.03 8.20 2.37
C PHE A 17 7.91 7.20 2.09
N HIS A 18 6.67 7.47 2.53
CA HIS A 18 5.53 6.61 2.24
C HIS A 18 5.31 6.44 0.73
N TYR A 19 5.42 7.52 -0.05
CA TYR A 19 5.15 7.52 -1.49
C TYR A 19 6.11 6.64 -2.31
N LEU A 20 7.20 6.14 -1.73
CA LEU A 20 8.08 5.18 -2.41
C LEU A 20 7.39 3.81 -2.61
N PHE A 21 6.48 3.42 -1.72
CA PHE A 21 5.92 2.07 -1.68
C PHE A 21 4.67 1.89 -2.55
N PRO A 22 3.65 2.79 -2.54
CA PRO A 22 2.46 2.64 -3.38
C PRO A 22 2.75 2.44 -4.88
N PRO A 23 3.56 3.26 -5.57
CA PRO A 23 3.83 3.06 -7.00
C PRO A 23 4.58 1.75 -7.26
N LEU A 24 5.46 1.34 -6.33
CA LEU A 24 6.18 0.07 -6.42
C LEU A 24 5.22 -1.11 -6.27
N SER A 25 4.32 -1.09 -5.30
CA SER A 25 3.30 -2.14 -5.10
C SER A 25 2.35 -2.24 -6.30
N ILE A 26 1.87 -1.11 -6.83
CA ILE A 26 1.00 -1.08 -8.02
C ILE A 26 1.73 -1.63 -9.25
N GLY A 27 2.99 -1.26 -9.46
CA GLY A 27 3.78 -1.76 -10.58
C GLY A 27 4.08 -3.26 -10.47
N LEU A 28 4.48 -3.72 -9.29
CA LEU A 28 4.77 -5.13 -9.04
C LEU A 28 3.52 -6.01 -9.12
N SER A 29 2.36 -5.54 -8.64
CA SER A 29 1.11 -6.31 -8.72
C SER A 29 0.71 -6.55 -10.18
N LEU A 30 0.88 -5.56 -11.06
CA LEU A 30 0.64 -5.73 -12.49
C LEU A 30 1.60 -6.76 -13.12
N ILE A 31 2.89 -6.72 -12.76
CA ILE A 31 3.87 -7.71 -13.23
C ILE A 31 3.47 -9.12 -12.76
N ILE A 32 3.08 -9.29 -11.50
CA ILE A 32 2.63 -10.56 -10.92
C ILE A 32 1.42 -11.10 -11.70
N VAL A 33 0.40 -10.27 -11.94
CA VAL A 33 -0.79 -10.66 -12.69
C VAL A 33 -0.45 -11.08 -14.12
N ILE A 34 0.43 -10.35 -14.80
CA ILE A 34 0.86 -10.69 -16.17
C ILE A 34 1.61 -12.04 -16.19
N MET A 35 2.58 -12.23 -15.29
CA MET A 35 3.38 -13.46 -15.23
C MET A 35 2.51 -14.68 -14.89
N GLU A 36 1.61 -14.55 -13.91
CA GLU A 36 0.69 -15.61 -13.55
C GLU A 36 -0.30 -15.90 -14.68
N GLY A 37 -0.83 -14.87 -15.34
CA GLY A 37 -1.70 -15.03 -16.51
C GLY A 37 -1.02 -15.78 -17.65
N ILE A 38 0.27 -15.50 -17.93
CA ILE A 38 1.04 -16.27 -18.91
C ILE A 38 1.22 -17.71 -18.44
N TYR A 39 1.58 -17.95 -17.17
CA TYR A 39 1.69 -19.31 -16.63
C TYR A 39 0.37 -20.08 -16.77
N LEU A 40 -0.77 -19.46 -16.47
CA LEU A 40 -2.07 -20.09 -16.59
C LEU A 40 -2.38 -20.52 -18.03
N LYS A 41 -1.92 -19.74 -19.03
CA LYS A 41 -2.09 -20.02 -20.46
C LYS A 41 -1.09 -21.05 -21.00
N THR A 42 0.19 -20.94 -20.67
CA THR A 42 1.27 -21.74 -21.28
C THR A 42 1.65 -22.97 -20.46
N LYS A 43 1.34 -22.96 -19.16
CA LYS A 43 1.81 -23.93 -18.16
C LYS A 43 3.34 -24.03 -18.04
N ASP A 44 4.09 -23.07 -18.59
CA ASP A 44 5.54 -23.04 -18.47
C ASP A 44 5.95 -22.70 -17.03
N PRO A 45 6.66 -23.61 -16.32
CA PRO A 45 7.04 -23.41 -14.92
C PRO A 45 7.97 -22.20 -14.70
N LYS A 46 8.62 -21.66 -15.75
CA LYS A 46 9.42 -20.44 -15.66
C LYS A 46 8.58 -19.25 -15.21
N HIS A 47 7.38 -19.09 -15.74
CA HIS A 47 6.50 -17.97 -15.39
C HIS A 47 6.00 -18.08 -13.95
N ARG A 48 5.66 -19.29 -13.48
CA ARG A 48 5.29 -19.52 -12.07
C ARG A 48 6.43 -19.16 -11.11
N LYS A 49 7.67 -19.50 -11.45
CA LYS A 49 8.87 -19.12 -10.65
C LYS A 49 9.04 -17.61 -10.60
N LEU A 50 8.81 -16.91 -11.72
CA LEU A 50 8.85 -15.45 -11.78
C LEU A 50 7.73 -14.82 -10.93
N THR A 51 6.50 -15.33 -11.00
CA THR A 51 5.40 -14.87 -10.14
C THR A 51 5.81 -14.95 -8.68
N MET A 52 6.27 -16.13 -8.21
CA MET A 52 6.68 -16.34 -6.81
C MET A 52 7.85 -15.44 -6.38
N PHE A 53 8.80 -15.17 -7.27
CA PHE A 53 9.90 -14.26 -7.01
C PHE A 53 9.39 -12.84 -6.76
N TRP A 54 8.58 -12.31 -7.68
CA TRP A 54 8.04 -10.95 -7.58
C TRP A 54 7.05 -10.80 -6.42
N THR A 55 6.25 -11.83 -6.11
CA THR A 55 5.36 -11.84 -4.94
C THR A 55 6.12 -11.60 -3.63
N ARG A 56 7.32 -12.14 -3.46
CA ARG A 56 8.13 -11.90 -2.25
C ARG A 56 8.58 -10.44 -2.14
N ILE A 57 9.00 -9.83 -3.24
CA ILE A 57 9.40 -8.42 -3.28
C ILE A 57 8.19 -7.53 -3.02
N PHE A 58 7.07 -7.80 -3.70
CA PHE A 58 5.80 -7.12 -3.48
C PHE A 58 5.39 -7.17 -2.01
N ALA A 59 5.47 -8.33 -1.36
CA ALA A 59 5.06 -8.48 0.04
C ALA A 59 5.88 -7.61 1.00
N LEU A 60 7.20 -7.51 0.78
CA LEU A 60 8.07 -6.63 1.56
C LEU A 60 7.74 -5.16 1.33
N SER A 61 7.60 -4.74 0.08
CA SER A 61 7.23 -3.36 -0.27
C SER A 61 5.86 -2.98 0.27
N PHE A 62 4.89 -3.89 0.17
CA PHE A 62 3.54 -3.71 0.69
C PHE A 62 3.54 -3.57 2.22
N ALA A 63 4.27 -4.41 2.94
CA ALA A 63 4.36 -4.32 4.40
C ALA A 63 4.93 -2.96 4.86
N LEU A 64 5.97 -2.47 4.18
CA LEU A 64 6.52 -1.13 4.45
C LEU A 64 5.54 -0.01 4.08
N GLY A 65 4.81 -0.17 2.96
CA GLY A 65 3.74 0.74 2.56
C GLY A 65 2.65 0.86 3.61
N VAL A 66 2.15 -0.27 4.14
CA VAL A 66 1.14 -0.29 5.22
C VAL A 66 1.68 0.38 6.48
N ALA A 67 2.88 0.04 6.92
CA ALA A 67 3.46 0.60 8.13
C ALA A 67 3.63 2.13 8.04
N THR A 68 4.12 2.63 6.90
CA THR A 68 4.33 4.06 6.68
C THR A 68 3.02 4.82 6.45
N GLY A 69 2.03 4.19 5.79
CA GLY A 69 0.70 4.74 5.58
C GLY A 69 -0.06 4.95 6.88
N LEU A 70 0.07 4.02 7.85
CA LEU A 70 -0.48 4.18 9.19
C LEU A 70 0.07 5.42 9.89
N VAL A 71 1.38 5.65 9.82
CA VAL A 71 2.01 6.86 10.39
C VAL A 71 1.48 8.13 9.72
N GLN A 72 1.33 8.12 8.39
CA GLN A 72 0.79 9.25 7.64
C GLN A 72 -0.67 9.55 8.00
N LEU A 73 -1.51 8.51 8.15
CA LEU A 73 -2.91 8.66 8.53
C LEU A 73 -3.06 9.40 9.86
N PHE A 74 -2.30 8.99 10.88
CA PHE A 74 -2.36 9.64 12.20
C PHE A 74 -1.70 11.02 12.22
N ALA A 75 -0.79 11.33 11.28
CA ALA A 75 -0.17 12.65 11.20
C ALA A 75 -1.19 13.78 10.97
N PHE A 76 -2.30 13.52 10.27
CA PHE A 76 -3.40 14.48 10.10
C PHE A 76 -4.06 14.87 11.43
N GLY A 77 -4.17 13.93 12.39
CA GLY A 77 -4.74 14.20 13.71
C GLY A 77 -3.76 14.88 14.66
N ASN A 78 -2.51 14.41 14.69
CA ASN A 78 -1.51 14.85 15.67
C ASN A 78 -1.01 16.28 15.41
N ASN A 79 -0.57 16.58 14.19
CA ASN A 79 0.09 17.86 13.87
C ASN A 79 -0.79 18.81 13.04
N TRP A 80 -1.95 18.35 12.58
CA TRP A 80 -2.85 19.09 11.68
C TRP A 80 -4.31 19.10 12.16
N SER A 81 -4.53 19.22 13.47
CA SER A 81 -5.86 19.13 14.10
C SER A 81 -6.88 20.15 13.57
N PHE A 82 -6.46 21.41 13.32
CA PHE A 82 -7.34 22.42 12.74
C PHE A 82 -7.77 22.08 11.32
N PHE A 83 -6.84 21.59 10.48
CA PHE A 83 -7.14 21.09 9.14
C PHE A 83 -8.16 19.94 9.21
N SER A 84 -7.90 18.96 10.06
CA SER A 84 -8.78 17.80 10.26
C SER A 84 -10.19 18.20 10.68
N ARG A 85 -10.34 19.20 11.57
CA ARG A 85 -11.66 19.73 11.95
C ARG A 85 -12.33 20.52 10.83
N PHE A 86 -11.55 21.28 10.04
CA PHE A 86 -12.06 22.16 9.00
C PHE A 86 -12.57 21.39 7.77
N VAL A 87 -11.83 20.38 7.31
CA VAL A 87 -12.19 19.61 6.09
C VAL A 87 -12.61 18.17 6.34
N GLY A 88 -12.62 17.70 7.59
CA GLY A 88 -12.82 16.30 7.94
C GLY A 88 -14.10 15.67 7.40
N ASN A 89 -15.20 16.44 7.33
CA ASN A 89 -16.48 15.94 6.80
C ASN A 89 -16.39 15.50 5.33
N VAL A 90 -15.50 16.11 4.54
CA VAL A 90 -15.29 15.75 3.13
C VAL A 90 -14.08 14.84 3.01
N PHE A 91 -12.91 15.31 3.45
CA PHE A 91 -11.64 14.58 3.32
C PHE A 91 -11.63 13.25 4.08
N GLY A 92 -12.14 13.24 5.32
CA GLY A 92 -12.18 12.04 6.16
C GLY A 92 -13.07 10.94 5.61
N SER A 93 -14.15 11.29 4.90
CA SER A 93 -15.04 10.31 4.27
C SER A 93 -14.33 9.53 3.15
N ALA A 94 -13.50 10.19 2.34
CA ALA A 94 -12.71 9.55 1.30
C ALA A 94 -11.64 8.61 1.88
N LEU A 95 -10.96 9.04 2.94
CA LEU A 95 -9.98 8.20 3.65
C LEU A 95 -10.64 6.96 4.31
N ALA A 96 -11.83 7.13 4.89
CA ALA A 96 -12.57 6.01 5.45
C ALA A 96 -13.00 5.02 4.36
N ALA A 97 -13.46 5.52 3.22
CA ALA A 97 -13.84 4.69 2.07
C ALA A 97 -12.63 3.90 1.53
N GLU A 98 -11.46 4.52 1.40
CA GLU A 98 -10.21 3.83 1.04
C GLU A 98 -9.93 2.64 1.96
N GLY A 99 -10.04 2.85 3.28
CA GLY A 99 -9.85 1.79 4.27
C GLY A 99 -10.80 0.62 4.06
N VAL A 100 -12.11 0.88 3.91
CA VAL A 100 -13.14 -0.17 3.80
C VAL A 100 -13.11 -0.89 2.45
N PHE A 101 -12.92 -0.17 1.35
CA PHE A 101 -13.03 -0.76 0.01
C PHE A 101 -11.70 -1.26 -0.54
N ALA A 102 -10.63 -0.48 -0.42
CA ALA A 102 -9.35 -0.83 -1.02
C ALA A 102 -8.50 -1.68 -0.07
N PHE A 103 -8.24 -1.20 1.16
CA PHE A 103 -7.32 -1.89 2.06
C PHE A 103 -7.84 -3.23 2.56
N PHE A 104 -9.12 -3.34 2.88
CA PHE A 104 -9.70 -4.64 3.27
C PHE A 104 -9.61 -5.67 2.14
N LEU A 105 -9.89 -5.25 0.90
CA LEU A 105 -9.77 -6.12 -0.27
C LEU A 105 -8.32 -6.56 -0.46
N GLU A 106 -7.39 -5.62 -0.50
CA GLU A 106 -5.98 -5.90 -0.71
C GLU A 106 -5.38 -6.77 0.40
N ALA A 107 -5.62 -6.42 1.67
CA ALA A 107 -5.13 -7.19 2.82
C ALA A 107 -5.72 -8.62 2.85
N GLY A 108 -7.01 -8.77 2.51
CA GLY A 108 -7.66 -10.06 2.43
C GLY A 108 -7.05 -10.97 1.37
N PHE A 109 -6.83 -10.45 0.15
CA PHE A 109 -6.30 -11.23 -0.97
C PHE A 109 -4.79 -11.44 -0.91
N ILE A 110 -4.02 -10.58 -0.25
CA ILE A 110 -2.57 -10.78 -0.05
C ILE A 110 -2.30 -12.05 0.75
N GLY A 111 -3.10 -12.34 1.77
CA GLY A 111 -2.97 -13.60 2.51
C GLY A 111 -3.13 -14.83 1.60
N LEU A 112 -4.10 -14.79 0.69
CA LEU A 112 -4.29 -15.84 -0.31
C LEU A 112 -3.14 -15.90 -1.30
N MET A 113 -2.64 -14.76 -1.79
CA MET A 113 -1.50 -14.70 -2.71
C MET A 113 -0.21 -15.24 -2.08
N LEU A 114 -0.03 -15.12 -0.75
CA LEU A 114 1.16 -15.61 -0.07
C LEU A 114 1.06 -17.08 0.33
N PHE A 115 -0.11 -17.54 0.77
CA PHE A 115 -0.25 -18.86 1.41
C PHE A 115 -1.21 -19.81 0.69
N GLY A 116 -1.92 -19.34 -0.34
CA GLY A 116 -2.96 -20.08 -1.05
C GLY A 116 -2.46 -21.04 -2.13
N TRP A 117 -1.19 -20.97 -2.54
CA TRP A 117 -0.62 -21.70 -3.70
C TRP A 117 -0.84 -23.22 -3.77
N ASN A 118 -1.10 -23.87 -2.62
CA ASN A 118 -1.36 -25.31 -2.53
C ASN A 118 -2.76 -25.62 -1.98
N ARG A 119 -3.63 -24.61 -1.86
CA ARG A 119 -4.96 -24.72 -1.22
C ARG A 119 -6.10 -24.25 -2.11
N VAL A 120 -5.85 -23.29 -2.99
CA VAL A 120 -6.81 -22.71 -3.95
C VAL A 120 -6.22 -22.69 -5.35
#